data_AF-A0A6N9TZA0-F1
#
_entry.id   AF-A0A6N9TZA0-F1
#
_cell.length_a   1.000
_cell.length_b   1.000
_cell.length_c   1.000
_cell.angle_alpha   90.00
_cell.angle_beta   90.00
_cell.angle_gamma   90.00
#
_symmetry.space_group_name_H-M   'P 1'
#
loop_
_entity.id
_entity.type
_entity.pdbx_description
1 polymer ?
#
loop_
_entity_poly.entity_id
_entity_poly.type
_entity_poly.pdbx_seq_one_letter_code
_entity_poly.pdbx_strand_id
1 'polypeptide(L)'
;ATSGYPRCLVFQLVAGFGAGLVAAAATESVMGAVPSGAAALGSAVNDSTRQLGSALGIAVQGSLLTTVFTDRLTAVLGRGSLPARPADSLGLDLARLPEPLRSSVASGVREAFADAMTVTALTAGAATAVAAVLAAC
;
A
#
# COMPACT_ATOMS: atom_id res chain seq x y z
N ALA A 1 -11.29 25.82 0.67
CA ALA A 1 -10.31 24.74 0.79
C ALA A 1 -10.85 23.66 1.74
N THR A 2 -11.63 22.71 1.24
CA THR A 2 -11.99 21.50 2.01
C THR A 2 -10.78 20.58 1.97
N SER A 3 -9.90 20.75 2.94
CA SER A 3 -8.71 19.92 3.09
C SER A 3 -9.16 18.46 3.14
N GLY A 4 -8.78 17.61 2.18
CA GLY A 4 -9.32 16.25 2.01
C GLY A 4 -9.10 15.29 3.19
N TYR A 5 -8.48 15.75 4.28
CA TYR A 5 -8.18 15.00 5.50
C TYR A 5 -9.36 14.26 6.14
N PRO A 6 -10.61 14.76 6.18
CA PRO A 6 -11.72 14.00 6.74
C PRO A 6 -11.95 12.66 6.03
N ARG A 7 -11.76 12.62 4.70
CA ARG A 7 -11.92 11.38 3.93
C ARG A 7 -10.79 10.40 4.22
N CYS A 8 -9.55 10.87 4.33
CA CYS A 8 -8.42 10.05 4.75
C CYS A 8 -8.63 9.48 6.15
N LEU A 9 -9.11 10.32 7.08
CA LEU A 9 -9.40 9.91 8.45
C LEU A 9 -10.47 8.81 8.50
N VAL A 10 -11.58 8.97 7.78
CA VAL A 10 -12.62 7.94 7.71
C VAL A 10 -12.06 6.63 7.13
N PHE A 11 -11.27 6.71 6.07
CA PHE A 11 -10.62 5.54 5.49
C PHE A 11 -9.69 4.83 6.49
N GLN A 12 -8.82 5.58 7.18
CA GLN A 12 -7.89 5.02 8.17
C GLN A 12 -8.60 4.42 9.38
N LEU A 13 -9.71 5.02 9.82
CA LEU A 13 -10.53 4.45 10.90
C LEU A 13 -11.13 3.10 10.48
N VAL A 14 -11.77 3.03 9.31
CA VAL A 14 -12.39 1.79 8.83
C VAL A 14 -11.34 0.71 8.58
N ALA A 15 -10.25 1.04 7.90
CA ALA A 15 -9.17 0.10 7.59
C ALA A 15 -8.47 -0.38 8.87
N GLY A 16 -8.13 0.53 9.79
CA GLY A 16 -7.47 0.20 11.05
C GLY A 16 -8.34 -0.63 11.98
N PHE A 17 -9.63 -0.30 12.08
CA PHE A 17 -10.59 -1.06 12.88
C PHE A 17 -10.75 -2.49 12.35
N GLY A 18 -10.97 -2.64 11.04
CA GLY A 18 -11.07 -3.96 10.41
C GLY A 18 -9.80 -4.80 10.59
N ALA A 19 -8.62 -4.19 10.39
CA ALA A 19 -7.34 -4.86 10.59
C ALA A 19 -7.15 -5.34 12.04
N GLY A 20 -7.57 -4.53 13.04
CA GLY A 20 -7.50 -4.89 14.45
C GLY A 20 -8.36 -6.11 14.79
N LEU A 21 -9.61 -6.14 14.29
CA LEU A 21 -10.51 -7.28 14.48
C LEU A 21 -9.97 -8.56 13.86
N VAL A 22 -9.49 -8.49 12.61
CA VAL A 22 -8.91 -9.64 11.90
C VAL A 22 -7.65 -10.15 12.61
N ALA A 23 -6.78 -9.25 13.08
CA ALA A 23 -5.56 -9.64 13.77
C ALA A 23 -5.82 -10.43 15.06
N ALA A 24 -6.81 -10.00 15.84
CA ALA A 24 -7.21 -10.70 17.07
C ALA A 24 -7.80 -12.09 16.74
N ALA A 25 -8.79 -12.15 15.87
CA ALA A 25 -9.46 -13.40 15.48
C ALA A 25 -8.49 -14.40 14.84
N ALA A 26 -7.57 -13.95 13.99
CA ALA A 26 -6.56 -14.81 13.37
C ALA A 26 -5.62 -15.41 14.42
N THR A 27 -5.19 -14.61 15.40
CA THR A 27 -4.29 -15.09 16.46
C THR A 27 -4.97 -16.13 17.33
N GLU A 28 -6.22 -15.90 17.72
CA GLU A 28 -7.03 -16.86 18.48
C GLU A 28 -7.27 -18.15 17.68
N SER A 29 -7.56 -18.05 16.38
CA SER A 29 -7.76 -19.21 15.52
C SER A 29 -6.51 -20.08 15.39
N VAL A 30 -5.33 -19.46 15.23
CA VAL A 30 -4.06 -20.19 15.13
C VAL A 30 -3.70 -20.82 16.47
N MET A 31 -3.72 -20.02 17.55
CA MET A 31 -3.32 -20.49 18.87
C MET A 31 -4.30 -21.49 19.48
N GLY A 32 -5.60 -21.42 19.13
CA GLY A 32 -6.61 -22.37 19.55
C GLY A 32 -6.43 -23.77 18.97
N ALA A 33 -5.72 -23.91 17.85
CA ALA A 33 -5.38 -25.20 17.24
C ALA A 33 -4.08 -25.82 17.82
N VAL A 34 -3.32 -25.07 18.63
CA VAL A 34 -2.04 -25.51 19.19
C VAL A 34 -2.27 -26.28 20.49
N PRO A 35 -1.67 -27.48 20.69
CA PRO A 35 -1.75 -28.21 21.96
C PRO A 35 -1.19 -27.38 23.13
N SER A 36 -1.79 -27.49 24.31
CA SER A 36 -1.44 -26.68 25.50
C SER A 36 0.04 -26.76 25.90
N GLY A 37 0.70 -27.91 25.70
CA GLY A 37 2.13 -28.10 25.96
C GLY A 37 3.07 -27.48 24.91
N ALA A 38 2.54 -26.97 23.79
CA ALA A 38 3.31 -26.46 22.66
C ALA A 38 3.00 -24.99 22.32
N ALA A 39 2.30 -24.27 23.21
CA ALA A 39 1.88 -22.88 22.97
C ALA A 39 3.06 -21.94 22.64
N ALA A 40 4.22 -22.13 23.28
CA ALA A 40 5.42 -21.33 22.98
C ALA A 40 5.92 -21.54 21.53
N LEU A 41 5.90 -22.78 21.05
CA LEU A 41 6.24 -23.09 19.65
C LEU A 41 5.18 -22.55 18.69
N GLY A 42 3.90 -22.69 19.03
CA GLY A 42 2.78 -22.14 18.25
C GLY A 42 2.86 -20.62 18.07
N SER A 43 3.14 -19.89 19.14
CA SER A 43 3.31 -18.44 19.10
C SER A 43 4.51 -18.03 18.24
N ALA A 44 5.65 -18.72 18.38
CA ALA A 44 6.85 -18.43 17.57
C ALA A 44 6.58 -18.61 16.06
N VAL A 45 5.83 -19.65 15.69
CA VAL A 45 5.41 -19.88 14.30
C VAL A 45 4.43 -18.80 13.84
N ASN A 46 3.43 -18.46 14.64
CA ASN A 46 2.46 -17.40 14.32
C ASN A 46 3.15 -16.05 14.09
N ASP A 47 4.09 -15.67 14.95
CA ASP A 47 4.85 -14.43 14.80
C ASP A 47 5.74 -14.45 13.57
N SER A 48 6.41 -15.57 13.29
CA SER A 48 7.21 -15.73 12.06
C SER A 48 6.35 -15.56 10.81
N THR A 49 5.17 -16.19 10.79
CA THR A 49 4.20 -16.04 9.69
C THR A 49 3.75 -14.59 9.54
N ARG A 50 3.45 -13.88 10.63
CA ARG A 50 3.06 -12.46 10.59
C ARG A 50 4.19 -11.57 10.08
N GLN A 51 5.42 -11.80 10.54
CA GLN A 51 6.59 -11.03 10.10
C GLN A 51 6.86 -11.25 8.61
N LEU A 52 6.84 -12.50 8.14
CA LEU A 52 6.99 -12.83 6.73
C LEU A 52 5.85 -12.25 5.89
N GLY A 53 4.61 -12.43 6.32
CA GLY A 53 3.43 -11.89 5.64
C GLY A 53 3.47 -10.36 5.53
N SER A 54 3.87 -9.68 6.61
CA SER A 54 4.06 -8.23 6.62
C SER A 54 5.15 -7.79 5.64
N ALA A 55 6.33 -8.42 5.69
CA ALA A 55 7.44 -8.09 4.79
C ALA A 55 7.07 -8.30 3.31
N LEU A 56 6.41 -9.42 2.99
CA LEU A 56 5.94 -9.72 1.64
C LEU A 56 4.86 -8.73 1.20
N GLY A 57 3.89 -8.41 2.06
CA GLY A 57 2.84 -7.44 1.78
C GLY A 57 3.41 -6.07 1.45
N ILE A 58 4.34 -5.57 2.28
CA ILE A 58 5.05 -4.30 2.05
C ILE A 58 5.81 -4.34 0.72
N ALA A 59 6.54 -5.41 0.44
CA ALA A 59 7.33 -5.54 -0.78
C ALA A 59 6.45 -5.55 -2.05
N VAL A 60 5.38 -6.34 -2.06
CA VAL A 60 4.47 -6.46 -3.21
C VAL A 60 3.71 -5.15 -3.45
N GLN A 61 3.14 -4.57 -2.39
CA GLN A 61 2.37 -3.32 -2.52
C GLN A 61 3.27 -2.14 -2.88
N GLY A 62 4.47 -2.06 -2.31
CA GLY A 62 5.46 -1.04 -2.65
C GLY A 62 5.96 -1.16 -4.10
N SER A 63 6.19 -2.39 -4.57
CA SER A 63 6.56 -2.65 -5.97
C SER A 63 5.44 -2.21 -6.91
N LEU A 64 4.20 -2.63 -6.63
CA LEU A 64 3.03 -2.26 -7.43
C LEU A 64 2.84 -0.73 -7.49
N LEU A 65 2.88 -0.06 -6.33
CA LEU A 65 2.76 1.39 -6.25
C LEU A 65 3.85 2.07 -7.09
N THR A 66 5.10 1.63 -6.97
CA THR A 66 6.23 2.18 -7.71
C THR A 66 6.05 1.98 -9.22
N THR A 67 5.65 0.77 -9.65
CA THR A 67 5.42 0.46 -11.06
C THR A 67 4.31 1.32 -11.64
N VAL A 68 3.14 1.39 -10.99
CA VAL A 68 2.00 2.18 -11.48
C VAL A 68 2.33 3.66 -11.47
N PHE A 69 2.94 4.17 -10.39
CA PHE A 69 3.34 5.57 -10.31
C PHE A 69 4.32 5.94 -11.43
N THR A 70 5.33 5.11 -11.68
CA THR A 70 6.32 5.36 -12.75
C THR A 70 5.66 5.34 -14.14
N ASP A 71 4.74 4.40 -14.38
CA ASP A 71 3.99 4.32 -15.64
C ASP A 71 3.14 5.58 -15.87
N ARG A 72 2.37 6.01 -14.86
CA ARG A 72 1.55 7.23 -14.91
C ARG A 72 2.40 8.48 -15.07
N LEU A 73 3.49 8.57 -14.33
CA LEU A 73 4.42 9.68 -14.43
C LEU A 73 5.06 9.75 -15.83
N THR A 74 5.36 8.61 -16.44
CA THR A 74 5.86 8.53 -17.82
C THR A 74 4.83 9.05 -18.82
N ALA A 75 3.54 8.75 -18.59
CA ALA A 75 2.46 9.28 -19.43
C ALA A 75 2.33 10.81 -19.31
N VAL A 76 2.58 11.38 -18.14
CA VAL A 76 2.53 12.83 -17.89
C VAL A 76 3.74 13.55 -18.50
N LEU A 77 4.95 13.00 -18.37
CA LEU A 77 6.20 13.69 -18.73
C LEU A 77 6.76 13.30 -20.10
N GLY A 78 6.29 12.21 -20.69
CA GLY A 78 6.84 11.62 -21.91
C GLY A 78 8.04 10.69 -21.65
N ARG A 79 8.20 9.69 -22.53
CA ARG A 79 9.17 8.56 -22.39
C ARG A 79 10.66 8.95 -22.33
N GLY A 80 11.02 10.21 -22.61
CA GLY A 80 12.40 10.69 -22.61
C GLY A 80 12.78 11.58 -21.42
N SER A 81 11.83 11.91 -20.54
CA SER A 81 11.97 12.94 -19.51
C SER A 81 12.21 12.38 -18.11
N LEU A 82 12.17 11.06 -17.96
CA LEU A 82 12.32 10.39 -16.68
C LEU A 82 13.71 9.77 -16.51
N PRO A 83 14.34 9.93 -15.33
CA PRO A 83 15.59 9.26 -15.04
C PRO A 83 15.41 7.74 -15.03
N ALA A 84 16.49 7.02 -15.34
CA ALA A 84 16.46 5.58 -15.57
C ALA A 84 16.01 4.72 -14.36
N ARG A 85 15.93 5.32 -13.16
CA ARG A 85 15.40 4.67 -11.96
C ARG A 85 14.15 5.39 -11.44
N PRO A 86 13.09 4.66 -11.07
CA PRO A 86 11.88 5.20 -10.43
C PRO A 86 12.16 6.10 -9.22
N ALA A 87 13.13 5.73 -8.38
CA ALA A 87 13.50 6.51 -7.19
C ALA A 87 14.06 7.90 -7.56
N ASP A 88 14.75 8.00 -8.69
CA ASP A 88 15.33 9.26 -9.18
C ASP A 88 14.25 10.16 -9.79
N SER A 89 13.09 9.60 -10.14
CA SER A 89 11.95 10.34 -10.70
C SER A 89 11.33 11.29 -9.67
N LEU A 90 11.52 11.00 -8.38
CA LEU A 90 11.18 11.90 -7.26
C LEU A 90 12.14 13.10 -7.15
N GLY A 91 13.28 13.05 -7.85
CA GLY A 91 14.31 14.09 -7.90
C GLY A 91 14.09 15.14 -9.00
N LEU A 92 12.89 15.20 -9.61
CA LEU A 92 12.54 16.31 -10.50
C LEU A 92 12.66 17.62 -9.73
N ASP A 93 13.69 18.40 -10.05
CA ASP A 93 13.90 19.73 -9.48
C ASP A 93 12.89 20.70 -10.11
N LEU A 94 11.66 20.65 -9.62
CA LEU A 94 10.56 21.50 -10.03
C LEU A 94 10.93 22.99 -9.91
N ALA A 95 11.86 23.35 -9.02
CA ALA A 95 12.30 24.74 -8.85
C ALA A 95 13.03 25.28 -10.09
N ARG A 96 13.64 24.43 -10.91
CA ARG A 96 14.32 24.82 -12.17
C ARG A 96 13.37 25.01 -13.35
N LEU A 97 12.12 24.55 -13.25
CA LEU A 97 11.14 24.71 -14.33
C LEU A 97 10.53 26.11 -14.33
N PRO A 98 10.17 26.68 -15.50
CA PRO A 98 9.35 27.91 -15.58
C PRO A 98 7.98 27.74 -14.90
N GLU A 99 7.43 28.80 -14.31
CA GLU A 99 6.18 28.79 -13.52
C GLU A 99 4.97 28.07 -14.19
N PRO A 100 4.72 28.21 -15.50
CA PRO A 100 3.60 27.52 -16.16
C PRO A 100 3.82 26.00 -16.25
N LEU A 101 5.07 25.57 -16.45
CA LEU A 101 5.44 24.16 -16.51
C LEU A 101 5.50 23.55 -15.11
N ARG A 102 5.98 24.30 -14.12
CA ARG A 102 6.09 23.83 -12.74
C ARG A 102 4.75 23.42 -12.14
N SER A 103 3.74 24.27 -12.29
CA SER A 103 2.39 24.00 -11.78
C SER A 103 1.74 22.80 -12.47
N SER A 104 1.84 22.72 -13.80
CA SER A 104 1.31 21.61 -14.60
C SER A 104 1.98 20.26 -14.28
N VAL A 105 3.31 20.25 -14.14
CA VAL A 105 4.06 19.05 -13.74
C VAL A 105 3.70 18.66 -12.29
N ALA A 106 3.61 19.62 -11.37
CA ALA A 106 3.27 19.35 -9.98
C ALA A 106 1.85 18.78 -9.83
N SER A 107 0.87 19.24 -10.63
CA SER A 107 -0.47 18.65 -10.66
C SER A 107 -0.43 17.24 -11.26
N GLY A 108 0.26 17.05 -12.38
CA GLY A 108 0.37 15.73 -13.03
C GLY A 108 1.05 14.68 -12.16
N VAL A 109 2.11 15.03 -11.43
CA VAL A 109 2.76 14.15 -10.44
C VAL A 109 1.79 13.76 -9.32
N ARG A 110 1.00 14.72 -8.82
CA ARG A 110 0.05 14.49 -7.74
C ARG A 110 -1.10 13.58 -8.18
N GLU A 111 -1.60 13.77 -9.40
CA GLU A 111 -2.60 12.90 -10.02
C GLU A 111 -2.05 11.50 -10.27
N ALA A 112 -0.85 11.37 -10.83
CA ALA A 112 -0.18 10.09 -11.03
C ALA A 112 0.01 9.33 -9.71
N PHE A 113 0.40 10.02 -8.63
CA PHE A 113 0.53 9.42 -7.31
C PHE A 113 -0.83 9.00 -6.73
N ALA A 114 -1.85 9.85 -6.85
CA ALA A 114 -3.20 9.54 -6.36
C ALA A 114 -3.82 8.34 -7.12
N ASP A 115 -3.61 8.25 -8.43
CA ASP A 115 -4.07 7.12 -9.24
C ASP A 115 -3.34 5.83 -8.84
N ALA A 116 -2.01 5.89 -8.70
CA ALA A 116 -1.21 4.76 -8.23
C ALA A 116 -1.66 4.27 -6.85
N MET A 117 -1.86 5.18 -5.89
CA MET A 117 -2.40 4.87 -4.56
C MET A 117 -3.78 4.22 -4.64
N THR A 118 -4.65 4.68 -5.53
CA THR A 118 -6.00 4.12 -5.71
C THR A 118 -5.93 2.69 -6.25
N VAL A 119 -5.12 2.45 -7.29
CA VAL A 119 -4.90 1.11 -7.86
C VAL A 119 -4.34 0.17 -6.79
N THR A 120 -3.29 0.57 -6.09
CA THR A 120 -2.68 -0.21 -4.99
C THR A 120 -3.72 -0.52 -3.91
N ALA A 121 -4.49 0.46 -3.45
CA ALA A 121 -5.55 0.26 -2.45
C ALA A 121 -6.63 -0.73 -2.91
N LEU A 122 -7.07 -0.65 -4.18
CA LEU A 122 -8.05 -1.59 -4.73
C LEU A 122 -7.51 -3.01 -4.80
N THR A 123 -6.24 -3.20 -5.20
CA THR A 123 -5.62 -4.53 -5.20
C THR A 123 -5.48 -5.12 -3.80
N ALA A 124 -5.12 -4.30 -2.80
CA ALA A 124 -5.07 -4.72 -1.40
C ALA A 124 -6.47 -5.10 -0.88
N GLY A 125 -7.49 -4.32 -1.22
CA GLY A 125 -8.88 -4.63 -0.89
C GLY A 125 -9.36 -5.93 -1.52
N ALA A 126 -9.08 -6.15 -2.81
CA ALA A 126 -9.41 -7.39 -3.50
C ALA A 126 -8.70 -8.61 -2.91
N ALA A 127 -7.40 -8.50 -2.63
CA ALA A 127 -6.64 -9.57 -1.97
C ALA A 127 -7.21 -9.90 -0.59
N THR A 128 -7.59 -8.88 0.18
CA THR A 128 -8.24 -9.04 1.49
C THR A 128 -9.60 -9.73 1.37
N ALA A 129 -10.41 -9.34 0.39
CA ALA A 129 -11.70 -9.97 0.13
C ALA A 129 -11.56 -11.44 -0.25
N VAL A 130 -10.59 -11.78 -1.12
CA VAL A 130 -10.28 -13.18 -1.47
C VAL A 130 -9.84 -13.96 -0.23
N ALA A 131 -8.94 -13.42 0.60
CA ALA A 131 -8.50 -14.06 1.83
C ALA A 131 -9.67 -14.29 2.81
N ALA A 132 -10.59 -13.33 2.93
CA ALA A 132 -11.77 -13.46 3.77
C ALA A 132 -12.71 -14.56 3.27
N VAL A 133 -12.94 -14.66 1.96
CA VAL A 133 -13.75 -15.75 1.36
C VAL A 133 -13.09 -17.10 1.63
N LEU A 134 -11.78 -17.22 1.40
CA LEU A 134 -11.05 -18.46 1.64
C LEU A 134 -11.05 -18.88 3.12
N ALA A 135 -11.05 -17.93 4.05
CA ALA A 135 -11.12 -18.21 5.49
C ALA A 135 -12.55 -18.60 5.95
N ALA A 136 -13.58 -18.21 5.20
CA ALA A 136 -14.97 -18.55 5.49
C ALA A 136 -15.41 -19.90 4.89
N CYS A 137 -14.65 -20.46 3.95
CA CYS A 137 -14.87 -21.77 3.33
C CYS A 137 -14.14 -22.88 4.09
#